data_AF-A0AA37S712-F1
#
_entry.id   AF-A0AA37S712-F1
#
_cell.length_a   1.000
_cell.length_b   1.000
_cell.length_c   1.000
_cell.angle_alpha   90.00
_cell.angle_beta   90.00
_cell.angle_gamma   90.00
#
_symmetry.space_group_name_H-M   'P 1'
#
loop_
_entity.id
_entity.type
_entity.pdbx_description
1 polymer ?
#
loop_
_entity_poly.entity_id
_entity_poly.type
_entity_poly.pdbx_seq_one_letter_code
_entity_poly.pdbx_strand_id
1 'polypeptide(L)'
;MMVDRIELGLRDYVILVVSVLFLGLLIESGLSAYSYILSHQSERIENRWINNNGLVDQEAILRANDFVDRSLTLESYNPDLLQLSGRIKIWSLGEASAIHEYQKYIYDLAASDYEKAIKLRPYWPYAYSEYASLVSVWLSLRELSQTERNHLESKVIGLWGKALQYGKNEPEIIRNLLAIGFGNWSTSSWRLKKKTVDLLKASVKKNPLIERVALKVLTKSAYSKVVCDFYKLTDEVPNSFTKLCKL
;
A
#
# COMPACT_ATOMS: atom_id res chain seq x y z
N MET A 1 35.98 16.55 -55.46
CA MET A 1 35.09 16.93 -54.35
C MET A 1 35.97 17.34 -53.18
N MET A 2 36.13 18.65 -52.96
CA MET A 2 36.77 19.17 -51.75
C MET A 2 35.76 19.01 -50.60
N VAL A 3 36.14 18.28 -49.56
CA VAL A 3 35.41 18.23 -48.30
C VAL A 3 36.03 19.31 -47.42
N ASP A 4 35.35 20.44 -47.29
CA ASP A 4 35.76 21.49 -46.36
C ASP A 4 35.68 20.95 -44.93
N ARG A 5 36.81 20.92 -44.22
CA ARG A 5 36.83 20.61 -42.80
C ARG A 5 36.35 21.83 -42.03
N ILE A 6 35.26 21.66 -41.30
CA ILE A 6 34.82 22.63 -40.29
C ILE A 6 35.74 22.46 -39.08
N GLU A 7 36.65 23.41 -38.86
CA GLU A 7 37.40 23.50 -37.61
C GLU A 7 36.54 24.20 -36.56
N LEU A 8 35.93 23.41 -35.67
CA LEU A 8 35.20 23.96 -34.52
C LEU A 8 36.19 24.55 -33.52
N GLY A 9 35.99 25.81 -33.14
CA GLY A 9 36.76 26.42 -32.07
C GLY A 9 36.40 25.84 -30.69
N LEU A 10 37.28 26.01 -29.69
CA LEU A 10 37.02 25.57 -28.31
C LEU A 10 35.69 26.09 -27.76
N ARG A 11 35.30 27.32 -28.14
CA ARG A 11 34.01 27.93 -27.78
C ARG A 11 32.83 27.13 -28.31
N ASP A 12 32.88 26.73 -29.58
CA ASP A 12 31.80 26.00 -30.23
C ASP A 12 31.65 24.60 -29.64
N TYR A 13 32.77 23.99 -29.25
CA TYR A 13 32.76 22.71 -28.53
C TYR A 13 32.08 22.82 -27.17
N VAL A 14 32.39 23.87 -26.38
CA VAL A 14 31.75 24.10 -25.08
C VAL A 14 30.24 24.31 -25.25
N ILE A 15 29.80 25.11 -26.22
CA ILE A 15 28.37 25.34 -26.48
C ILE A 15 27.67 24.04 -26.86
N LEU A 16 28.28 23.23 -27.73
CA LEU A 16 27.73 21.94 -28.13
C LEU A 16 27.56 21.00 -26.93
N VAL A 17 28.60 20.86 -26.10
CA VAL A 17 28.55 20.01 -24.89
C VAL A 17 27.46 20.47 -23.93
N VAL A 18 27.37 21.77 -23.63
CA VAL A 18 26.33 22.32 -22.76
C VAL A 18 24.94 22.08 -23.35
N SER A 19 24.76 22.25 -24.66
CA SER A 19 23.48 22.03 -25.34
C SER A 19 23.04 20.56 -25.28
N VAL A 20 23.97 19.62 -25.46
CA VAL A 20 23.69 18.18 -25.35
C VAL A 20 23.33 17.80 -23.91
N LEU A 21 24.06 18.31 -22.92
CA LEU A 21 23.73 18.08 -21.51
C LEU A 21 22.36 18.64 -21.14
N PHE A 22 22.04 19.86 -21.59
CA PHE A 22 20.74 20.48 -21.36
C PHE A 22 19.61 19.70 -22.05
N LEU A 23 19.82 19.22 -23.28
CA LEU A 23 18.85 18.37 -23.97
C LEU A 23 18.62 17.05 -23.21
N GLY A 24 19.68 16.44 -22.68
CA GLY A 24 19.57 15.25 -21.83
C GLY A 24 18.69 15.50 -20.61
N LEU A 25 18.90 16.62 -19.90
CA LEU A 25 18.08 17.02 -18.74
C LEU A 25 16.62 17.28 -19.11
N LEU A 26 16.35 17.89 -20.27
CA LEU A 26 14.98 18.11 -20.75
C LEU A 26 14.28 16.80 -21.08
N ILE A 27 14.97 15.84 -21.69
CA ILE A 27 14.42 14.51 -21.98
C ILE A 27 14.13 13.78 -20.67
N GLU A 28 15.06 13.75 -19.71
CA GLU A 28 14.86 13.12 -18.41
C GLU A 28 13.67 13.74 -17.65
N SER A 29 13.58 15.07 -17.62
CA SER A 29 12.46 15.79 -16.99
C SER A 29 11.13 15.48 -17.69
N GLY A 30 11.13 15.39 -19.02
CA GLY A 30 9.95 15.01 -19.80
C GLY A 30 9.49 13.58 -19.53
N LEU A 31 10.42 12.63 -19.41
CA LEU A 31 10.12 11.24 -19.07
C LEU A 31 9.58 11.10 -17.64
N SER A 32 10.16 11.81 -16.67
CA SER A 32 9.67 11.80 -15.28
C SER A 32 8.28 12.44 -15.16
N ALA A 33 8.04 13.56 -15.85
CA ALA A 33 6.71 14.18 -15.92
C ALA A 33 5.67 13.22 -16.55
N TYR A 34 6.08 12.49 -17.58
CA TYR A 34 5.21 11.50 -18.23
C TYR A 34 4.93 10.30 -17.33
N SER A 35 5.94 9.77 -16.63
CA SER A 35 5.80 8.74 -15.58
C SER A 35 4.81 9.17 -14.50
N TYR A 36 4.93 10.42 -14.02
CA TYR A 36 4.02 11.00 -13.04
C TYR A 36 2.57 11.08 -13.55
N ILE A 37 2.36 11.46 -14.81
CA ILE A 37 1.00 11.48 -15.38
C ILE A 37 0.39 10.07 -15.40
N LEU A 38 1.16 9.06 -15.82
CA LEU A 38 0.69 7.68 -15.87
C LEU A 38 0.35 7.15 -14.47
N SER A 39 1.24 7.34 -13.49
CA SER A 39 0.99 6.92 -12.11
C SER A 39 -0.25 7.59 -11.51
N HIS A 40 -0.44 8.88 -11.78
CA HIS A 40 -1.62 9.60 -11.34
C HIS A 40 -2.92 9.08 -11.98
N GLN A 41 -2.90 8.63 -13.24
CA GLN A 41 -4.09 7.99 -13.84
C GLN A 41 -4.44 6.67 -13.15
N SER A 42 -3.43 5.89 -12.74
CA SER A 42 -3.64 4.67 -11.96
C SER A 42 -4.24 4.98 -10.58
N GLU A 43 -3.70 5.98 -9.87
CA GLU A 43 -4.24 6.44 -8.58
C GLU A 43 -5.68 6.96 -8.70
N ARG A 44 -6.05 7.58 -9.83
CA ARG A 44 -7.44 8.00 -10.05
C ARG A 44 -8.38 6.81 -10.23
N ILE A 45 -7.91 5.70 -10.80
CA ILE A 45 -8.68 4.46 -10.87
C ILE A 45 -8.81 3.85 -9.47
N GLU A 46 -7.71 3.75 -8.72
CA GLU A 46 -7.67 3.34 -7.31
C GLU A 46 -8.71 4.10 -6.48
N ASN A 47 -8.68 5.43 -6.54
CA ASN A 47 -9.56 6.28 -5.75
C ASN A 47 -11.03 6.09 -6.11
N ARG A 48 -11.35 5.88 -7.40
CA ARG A 48 -12.72 5.54 -7.81
C ARG A 48 -13.16 4.19 -7.24
N TRP A 49 -12.27 3.20 -7.22
CA TRP A 49 -12.56 1.89 -6.63
C TRP A 49 -12.85 1.99 -5.13
N ILE A 50 -11.98 2.68 -4.38
CA ILE A 50 -12.15 2.90 -2.93
C ILE A 50 -13.47 3.62 -2.65
N ASN A 51 -13.82 4.64 -3.44
CA ASN A 51 -15.02 5.43 -3.24
C ASN A 51 -16.31 4.70 -3.63
N ASN A 52 -16.24 3.75 -4.56
CA ASN A 52 -17.39 2.96 -5.03
C ASN A 52 -17.55 1.62 -4.29
N ASN A 53 -16.97 1.48 -3.09
CA ASN A 53 -17.00 0.25 -2.29
C ASN A 53 -16.54 -1.00 -3.07
N GLY A 54 -15.56 -0.83 -3.97
CA GLY A 54 -15.00 -1.93 -4.75
C GLY A 54 -15.75 -2.28 -6.04
N LEU A 55 -16.81 -1.55 -6.39
CA LEU A 55 -17.50 -1.72 -7.68
C LEU A 55 -16.71 -1.02 -8.80
N VAL A 56 -15.71 -1.71 -9.35
CA VAL A 56 -15.08 -1.29 -10.62
C VAL A 56 -14.92 -2.50 -11.51
N ASP A 57 -15.11 -2.29 -12.80
CA ASP A 57 -14.89 -3.33 -13.80
C ASP A 57 -13.42 -3.79 -13.84
N GLN A 58 -13.24 -5.05 -14.25
CA GLN A 58 -11.92 -5.68 -14.45
C GLN A 58 -11.05 -4.89 -15.44
N GLU A 59 -11.67 -4.22 -16.42
CA GLU A 59 -10.97 -3.40 -17.42
C GLU A 59 -10.22 -2.23 -16.77
N ALA A 60 -10.80 -1.57 -15.76
CA ALA A 60 -10.14 -0.49 -15.06
C ALA A 60 -8.93 -0.98 -14.26
N ILE A 61 -8.99 -2.16 -13.65
CA ILE A 61 -7.85 -2.76 -12.94
C ILE A 61 -6.74 -3.08 -13.94
N LEU A 62 -7.07 -3.64 -15.11
CA LEU A 62 -6.08 -3.88 -16.17
C LEU A 62 -5.44 -2.57 -16.66
N ARG A 63 -6.23 -1.51 -16.86
CA ARG A 63 -5.70 -0.17 -17.20
C ARG A 63 -4.82 0.41 -16.11
N ALA A 64 -5.21 0.25 -14.84
CA ALA A 64 -4.41 0.73 -13.72
C ALA A 64 -3.05 0.02 -13.64
N ASN A 65 -3.02 -1.28 -13.90
CA ASN A 65 -1.76 -2.04 -14.02
C ASN A 65 -0.93 -1.56 -15.21
N ASP A 66 -1.51 -1.40 -16.41
CA ASP A 66 -0.79 -0.89 -17.59
C ASP A 66 -0.13 0.47 -17.33
N PHE A 67 -0.85 1.40 -16.71
CA PHE A 67 -0.29 2.71 -16.38
C PHE A 67 0.90 2.60 -15.42
N VAL A 68 0.82 1.76 -14.39
CA VAL A 68 1.91 1.59 -13.42
C VAL A 68 3.10 0.88 -14.04
N ASP A 69 2.87 -0.18 -14.81
CA ASP A 69 3.93 -0.92 -15.49
C ASP A 69 4.69 0.00 -16.45
N ARG A 70 3.99 0.83 -17.21
CA ARG A 70 4.61 1.85 -18.09
C ARG A 70 5.31 2.97 -17.32
N SER A 71 4.88 3.28 -16.10
CA SER A 71 5.62 4.21 -15.23
C SER A 71 6.92 3.56 -14.74
N LEU A 72 6.86 2.28 -14.35
CA LEU A 72 8.02 1.51 -13.88
C LEU A 72 9.03 1.19 -14.99
N THR A 73 8.65 1.17 -16.27
CA THR A 73 9.63 1.09 -17.37
C THR A 73 10.47 2.36 -17.48
N LEU A 74 9.94 3.51 -17.06
CA LEU A 74 10.64 4.80 -17.05
C LEU A 74 11.44 5.00 -15.76
N GLU A 75 10.87 4.61 -14.62
CA GLU A 75 11.42 4.86 -13.28
C GLU A 75 11.40 3.59 -12.40
N SER A 76 12.15 2.56 -12.82
CA SER A 76 12.12 1.22 -12.20
C SER A 76 12.55 1.14 -10.73
N TYR A 77 13.21 2.18 -10.22
CA TYR A 77 13.66 2.29 -8.83
C TYR A 77 12.89 3.35 -8.03
N ASN A 78 11.73 3.81 -8.53
CA ASN A 78 10.88 4.71 -7.77
C ASN A 78 10.07 3.91 -6.72
N PRO A 79 10.32 4.11 -5.41
CA PRO A 79 9.62 3.36 -4.37
C PRO A 79 8.12 3.64 -4.37
N ASP A 80 7.68 4.86 -4.73
CA ASP A 80 6.27 5.24 -4.81
C ASP A 80 5.52 4.44 -5.88
N LEU A 81 6.14 4.27 -7.05
CA LEU A 81 5.59 3.45 -8.13
C LEU A 81 5.56 1.96 -7.78
N LEU A 82 6.60 1.45 -7.14
CA LEU A 82 6.65 0.05 -6.68
C LEU A 82 5.55 -0.23 -5.65
N GLN A 83 5.35 0.69 -4.69
CA GLN A 83 4.27 0.59 -3.72
C GLN A 83 2.89 0.63 -4.41
N LEU A 84 2.66 1.60 -5.30
CA LEU A 84 1.42 1.71 -6.08
C LEU A 84 1.17 0.41 -6.86
N SER A 85 2.18 -0.13 -7.52
CA SER A 85 2.09 -1.41 -8.24
C SER A 85 1.64 -2.56 -7.34
N GLY A 86 2.22 -2.65 -6.14
CA GLY A 86 1.79 -3.60 -5.12
C GLY A 86 0.31 -3.43 -4.75
N ARG A 87 -0.20 -2.20 -4.62
CA ARG A 87 -1.61 -1.94 -4.29
C ARG A 87 -2.56 -2.36 -5.41
N ILE A 88 -2.28 -1.99 -6.66
CA ILE A 88 -3.13 -2.37 -7.80
C ILE A 88 -3.22 -3.90 -7.92
N LYS A 89 -2.10 -4.61 -7.71
CA LYS A 89 -2.04 -6.07 -7.72
C LYS A 89 -2.85 -6.71 -6.59
N ILE A 90 -2.94 -6.09 -5.40
CA ILE A 90 -3.82 -6.57 -4.32
C ILE A 90 -5.28 -6.61 -4.80
N TRP A 91 -5.77 -5.61 -5.54
CA TRP A 91 -7.15 -5.66 -6.04
C TRP A 91 -7.34 -6.68 -7.14
N SER A 92 -6.30 -6.86 -7.97
CA SER A 92 -6.29 -7.93 -8.96
C SER A 92 -6.45 -9.31 -8.32
N LEU A 93 -6.00 -9.52 -7.07
CA LEU A 93 -6.24 -10.77 -6.32
C LEU A 93 -7.70 -10.97 -5.90
N GLY A 94 -8.42 -9.87 -5.59
CA GLY A 94 -9.83 -9.94 -5.21
C GLY A 94 -10.73 -10.30 -6.38
N GLU A 95 -10.35 -9.88 -7.60
CA GLU A 95 -11.07 -10.17 -8.84
C GLU A 95 -10.58 -11.41 -9.57
N ALA A 96 -9.34 -11.86 -9.30
CA ALA A 96 -8.80 -13.07 -9.87
C ALA A 96 -9.75 -14.22 -9.53
N SER A 97 -10.38 -14.76 -10.57
CA SER A 97 -11.17 -15.98 -10.52
C SER A 97 -10.39 -17.09 -9.78
N ALA A 98 -11.09 -18.12 -9.31
CA ALA A 98 -10.58 -19.18 -8.44
C ALA A 98 -9.37 -20.01 -8.98
N ILE A 99 -8.68 -19.54 -10.03
CA ILE A 99 -7.44 -20.10 -10.55
C ILE A 99 -6.30 -19.78 -9.57
N HIS A 100 -5.95 -20.78 -8.79
CA HIS A 100 -4.99 -20.69 -7.70
C HIS A 100 -3.60 -20.20 -8.14
N GLU A 101 -3.11 -20.71 -9.27
CA GLU A 101 -1.78 -20.41 -9.81
C GLU A 101 -1.65 -18.93 -10.20
N TYR A 102 -2.72 -18.35 -10.76
CA TYR A 102 -2.73 -16.95 -11.14
C TYR A 102 -2.71 -16.04 -9.92
N GLN A 103 -3.51 -16.35 -8.89
CA GLN A 103 -3.49 -15.61 -7.63
C GLN A 103 -2.10 -15.67 -6.96
N LYS A 104 -1.45 -16.84 -6.97
CA LYS A 104 -0.09 -16.97 -6.44
C LYS A 104 0.90 -16.10 -7.21
N TYR A 105 0.85 -16.12 -8.53
CA TYR A 105 1.70 -15.30 -9.38
C TYR A 105 1.55 -13.80 -9.07
N ILE A 106 0.31 -13.31 -8.98
CA ILE A 106 0.04 -11.90 -8.66
C ILE A 106 0.51 -11.56 -7.24
N TYR A 107 0.32 -12.44 -6.27
CA TYR A 107 0.83 -12.27 -4.91
C TYR A 107 2.36 -12.16 -4.89
N ASP A 108 3.06 -13.06 -5.58
CA ASP A 108 4.53 -13.08 -5.61
C ASP A 108 5.08 -11.80 -6.30
N LEU A 109 4.43 -11.32 -7.36
CA LEU A 109 4.77 -10.04 -7.99
C LEU A 109 4.57 -8.86 -7.03
N ALA A 110 3.40 -8.75 -6.41
CA ALA A 110 3.09 -7.66 -5.47
C ALA A 110 4.04 -7.66 -4.27
N ALA A 111 4.35 -8.85 -3.74
CA ALA A 111 5.31 -9.03 -2.66
C ALA A 111 6.72 -8.55 -3.06
N SER A 112 7.17 -8.89 -4.27
CA SER A 112 8.44 -8.42 -4.81
C SER A 112 8.50 -6.90 -4.92
N ASP A 113 7.42 -6.26 -5.37
CA ASP A 113 7.36 -4.81 -5.52
C ASP A 113 7.43 -4.11 -4.15
N TYR A 114 6.70 -4.60 -3.13
CA TYR A 114 6.82 -4.08 -1.76
C TYR A 114 8.22 -4.29 -1.18
N GLU A 115 8.84 -5.45 -1.40
CA GLU A 115 10.20 -5.72 -0.92
C GLU A 115 11.23 -4.77 -1.53
N LYS A 116 11.12 -4.48 -2.83
CA LYS A 116 11.95 -3.47 -3.51
C LYS A 116 11.68 -2.07 -2.95
N ALA A 117 10.42 -1.67 -2.80
CA ALA A 117 10.04 -0.38 -2.24
C ALA A 117 10.62 -0.18 -0.82
N ILE A 118 10.51 -1.20 0.04
CA ILE A 118 11.08 -1.21 1.39
C ILE A 118 12.61 -1.14 1.35
N LYS A 119 13.27 -1.85 0.42
CA LYS A 119 14.72 -1.80 0.27
C LYS A 119 15.21 -0.40 -0.12
N LEU A 120 14.49 0.27 -1.02
CA LEU A 120 14.79 1.61 -1.48
C LEU A 120 14.48 2.67 -0.42
N ARG A 121 13.42 2.47 0.38
CA ARG A 121 13.00 3.39 1.45
C ARG A 121 12.68 2.65 2.77
N PRO A 122 13.71 2.24 3.55
CA PRO A 122 13.53 1.35 4.72
C PRO A 122 12.73 1.92 5.89
N TYR A 123 12.49 3.23 5.90
CA TYR A 123 11.75 3.94 6.95
C TYR A 123 10.35 4.33 6.52
N TRP A 124 9.85 3.81 5.41
CA TRP A 124 8.56 4.20 4.85
C TRP A 124 7.42 3.35 5.42
N PRO A 125 6.59 3.87 6.34
CA PRO A 125 5.59 3.05 7.03
C PRO A 125 4.50 2.52 6.09
N TYR A 126 4.21 3.24 5.00
CA TYR A 126 3.13 2.90 4.07
C TYR A 126 3.40 1.57 3.39
N ALA A 127 4.59 1.38 2.81
CA ALA A 127 5.00 0.12 2.18
C ALA A 127 4.90 -1.08 3.14
N TYR A 128 5.28 -0.92 4.42
CA TYR A 128 5.09 -1.98 5.42
C TYR A 128 3.62 -2.29 5.71
N SER A 129 2.79 -1.25 5.87
CA SER A 129 1.36 -1.43 6.18
C SER A 129 0.60 -2.07 5.02
N GLU A 130 0.93 -1.70 3.79
CA GLU A 130 0.29 -2.21 2.58
C GLU A 130 0.79 -3.61 2.23
N TYR A 131 2.07 -3.91 2.46
CA TYR A 131 2.56 -5.28 2.38
C TYR A 131 1.89 -6.18 3.43
N ALA A 132 1.71 -5.70 4.66
CA ALA A 132 0.93 -6.44 5.66
C ALA A 132 -0.50 -6.72 5.17
N SER A 133 -1.10 -5.75 4.46
CA SER A 133 -2.42 -5.92 3.83
C SER A 133 -2.42 -6.99 2.74
N LEU A 134 -1.42 -7.01 1.85
CA LEU A 134 -1.26 -8.06 0.84
C LEU A 134 -1.19 -9.45 1.47
N VAL A 135 -0.33 -9.62 2.48
CA VAL A 135 -0.17 -10.92 3.17
C VAL A 135 -1.46 -11.33 3.88
N SER A 136 -2.18 -10.37 4.45
CA SER A 136 -3.49 -10.55 5.06
C SER A 136 -4.56 -11.01 4.06
N VAL A 137 -4.62 -10.38 2.88
CA VAL A 137 -5.53 -10.82 1.80
C VAL A 137 -5.18 -12.24 1.37
N TRP A 138 -3.89 -12.54 1.16
CA TRP A 138 -3.43 -13.88 0.81
C TRP A 138 -3.80 -14.95 1.85
N LEU A 139 -3.69 -14.61 3.14
CA LEU A 139 -4.13 -15.46 4.26
C LEU A 139 -5.64 -15.77 4.23
N SER A 140 -6.46 -14.83 3.74
CA SER A 140 -7.92 -14.95 3.69
C SER A 140 -8.42 -15.73 2.47
N LEU A 141 -7.69 -15.68 1.35
CA LEU A 141 -8.09 -16.33 0.10
C LEU A 141 -7.83 -17.84 0.08
N ARG A 142 -7.11 -18.38 1.07
CA ARG A 142 -6.59 -19.76 1.01
C ARG A 142 -6.91 -20.60 2.23
N GLU A 143 -7.23 -21.86 1.96
CA GLU A 143 -7.06 -22.94 2.91
C GLU A 143 -5.56 -23.23 3.01
N LEU A 144 -4.99 -22.96 4.18
CA LEU A 144 -3.58 -23.10 4.48
C LEU A 144 -3.42 -24.08 5.62
N SER A 145 -2.32 -24.84 5.63
CA SER A 145 -1.95 -25.60 6.81
C SER A 145 -1.76 -24.65 8.00
N GLN A 146 -1.93 -25.18 9.22
CA GLN A 146 -1.72 -24.38 10.42
C GLN A 146 -0.31 -23.77 10.48
N THR A 147 0.70 -24.51 9.99
CA THR A 147 2.09 -24.06 9.92
C THR A 147 2.26 -22.87 8.99
N GLU A 148 1.72 -22.93 7.77
CA GLU A 148 1.79 -21.83 6.80
C GLU A 148 1.02 -20.61 7.30
N ARG A 149 -0.16 -20.82 7.88
CA ARG A 149 -0.96 -19.76 8.49
C ARG A 149 -0.17 -19.06 9.59
N ASN A 150 0.44 -19.80 10.50
CA ASN A 150 1.26 -19.24 11.58
C ASN A 150 2.46 -18.45 11.04
N HIS A 151 3.11 -18.95 9.97
CA HIS A 151 4.22 -18.26 9.33
C HIS A 151 3.80 -16.91 8.72
N LEU A 152 2.74 -16.92 7.93
CA LEU A 152 2.23 -15.70 7.28
C LEU A 152 1.66 -14.71 8.31
N GLU A 153 0.99 -15.18 9.36
CA GLU A 153 0.51 -14.29 10.43
C GLU A 153 1.69 -13.66 11.19
N SER A 154 2.76 -14.41 11.45
CA SER A 154 4.00 -13.87 12.01
C SER A 154 4.59 -12.77 11.11
N LYS A 155 4.59 -12.99 9.78
CA LYS A 155 5.01 -11.99 8.80
C LYS A 155 4.14 -10.73 8.87
N VAL A 156 2.81 -10.86 8.92
CA VAL A 156 1.87 -9.72 9.12
C VAL A 156 2.22 -8.96 10.40
N ILE A 157 2.40 -9.65 11.52
CA ILE A 157 2.71 -9.03 12.81
C ILE A 157 4.04 -8.26 12.76
N GLY A 158 5.05 -8.83 12.09
CA GLY A 158 6.36 -8.18 11.87
C GLY A 158 6.27 -6.92 11.02
N LEU A 159 5.61 -7.00 9.86
CA LEU A 159 5.36 -5.87 8.97
C LEU A 159 4.56 -4.76 9.69
N TRP A 160 3.50 -5.13 10.42
CA TRP A 160 2.73 -4.22 11.26
C TRP A 160 3.62 -3.53 12.30
N GLY A 161 4.51 -4.27 12.97
CA GLY A 161 5.46 -3.71 13.92
C GLY A 161 6.34 -2.62 13.29
N LYS A 162 6.84 -2.85 12.07
CA LYS A 162 7.63 -1.87 11.31
C LYS A 162 6.80 -0.66 10.86
N ALA A 163 5.58 -0.88 10.38
CA ALA A 163 4.67 0.20 10.01
C ALA A 163 4.40 1.14 11.21
N LEU A 164 4.16 0.59 12.40
CA LEU A 164 4.00 1.40 13.61
C LEU A 164 5.32 2.03 14.08
N GLN A 165 6.46 1.34 13.93
CA GLN A 165 7.76 1.91 14.29
C GLN A 165 8.00 3.25 13.58
N TYR A 166 7.67 3.33 12.29
CA TYR A 166 7.93 4.53 11.48
C TYR A 166 6.71 5.45 11.30
N GLY A 167 5.49 4.95 11.56
CA GLY A 167 4.24 5.65 11.24
C GLY A 167 3.17 5.59 12.34
N LYS A 168 3.53 5.42 13.62
CA LYS A 168 2.56 5.29 14.74
C LYS A 168 1.52 6.40 14.88
N ASN A 169 1.73 7.56 14.25
CA ASN A 169 0.83 8.72 14.32
C ASN A 169 0.13 8.99 12.99
N GLU A 170 0.44 8.22 11.94
CA GLU A 170 -0.12 8.41 10.60
C GLU A 170 -1.52 7.77 10.56
N PRO A 171 -2.60 8.55 10.34
CA PRO A 171 -3.96 8.02 10.38
C PRO A 171 -4.18 6.88 9.38
N GLU A 172 -3.58 6.99 8.20
CA GLU A 172 -3.66 5.98 7.14
C GLU A 172 -3.04 4.65 7.55
N ILE A 173 -1.91 4.68 8.26
CA ILE A 173 -1.25 3.49 8.81
C ILE A 173 -2.16 2.83 9.84
N ILE A 174 -2.71 3.62 10.76
CA ILE A 174 -3.65 3.10 11.78
C ILE A 174 -4.88 2.49 11.11
N ARG A 175 -5.45 3.16 10.11
CA ARG A 175 -6.60 2.69 9.35
C ARG A 175 -6.33 1.33 8.71
N ASN A 176 -5.23 1.20 7.98
CA ASN A 176 -4.86 -0.01 7.26
C ASN A 176 -4.62 -1.17 8.23
N LEU A 177 -3.91 -0.93 9.33
CA LEU A 177 -3.61 -1.96 10.32
C LEU A 177 -4.87 -2.43 11.06
N LEU A 178 -5.76 -1.52 11.45
CA LEU A 178 -7.06 -1.90 12.02
C LEU A 178 -7.93 -2.66 11.01
N ALA A 179 -7.91 -2.27 9.73
CA ALA A 179 -8.64 -2.99 8.68
C ALA A 179 -8.11 -4.43 8.50
N ILE A 180 -6.79 -4.64 8.55
CA ILE A 180 -6.18 -5.98 8.52
C ILE A 180 -6.67 -6.82 9.71
N GLY A 181 -6.62 -6.25 10.91
CA GLY A 181 -7.00 -6.95 12.13
C GLY A 181 -8.47 -7.34 12.18
N PHE A 182 -9.37 -6.41 11.86
CA PHE A 182 -10.81 -6.66 11.85
C PHE A 182 -11.28 -7.45 10.63
N GLY A 183 -10.64 -7.27 9.47
CA GLY A 183 -10.97 -8.01 8.25
C GLY A 183 -10.76 -9.52 8.38
N ASN A 184 -9.77 -9.94 9.17
CA ASN A 184 -9.48 -11.36 9.41
C ASN A 184 -9.93 -11.86 10.78
N TRP A 185 -10.83 -11.15 11.46
CA TRP A 185 -11.09 -11.42 12.89
C TRP A 185 -11.52 -12.87 13.16
N SER A 186 -12.36 -13.48 12.32
CA SER A 186 -12.81 -14.86 12.52
C SER A 186 -11.66 -15.89 12.46
N THR A 187 -10.67 -15.67 11.59
CA THR A 187 -9.61 -16.63 11.25
C THR A 187 -8.24 -16.28 11.86
N SER A 188 -8.10 -15.10 12.47
CA SER A 188 -6.86 -14.64 13.08
C SER A 188 -6.58 -15.34 14.41
N SER A 189 -5.31 -15.57 14.71
CA SER A 189 -4.89 -16.02 16.04
C SER A 189 -5.21 -14.98 17.11
N TRP A 190 -5.18 -15.43 18.37
CA TRP A 190 -5.34 -14.55 19.52
C TRP A 190 -4.30 -13.42 19.55
N ARG A 191 -3.08 -13.62 18.99
CA ARG A 191 -2.01 -12.63 18.99
C ARG A 191 -2.37 -11.43 18.12
N LEU A 192 -2.83 -11.68 16.90
CA LEU A 192 -3.25 -10.62 15.97
C LEU A 192 -4.51 -9.91 16.48
N LYS A 193 -5.48 -10.65 17.06
CA LYS A 193 -6.66 -10.07 17.72
C LYS A 193 -6.28 -9.11 18.84
N LYS A 194 -5.43 -9.56 19.77
CA LYS A 194 -4.91 -8.73 20.87
C LYS A 194 -4.24 -7.47 20.32
N LYS A 195 -3.34 -7.61 19.35
CA LYS A 195 -2.61 -6.48 18.74
C LYS A 195 -3.54 -5.47 18.06
N THR A 196 -4.63 -5.95 17.46
CA THR A 196 -5.68 -5.11 16.86
C THR A 196 -6.43 -4.31 17.92
N VAL A 197 -6.83 -4.95 19.02
CA VAL A 197 -7.51 -4.28 20.13
C VAL A 197 -6.57 -3.27 20.81
N ASP A 198 -5.32 -3.66 21.07
CA ASP A 198 -4.32 -2.78 21.68
C ASP A 198 -4.07 -1.54 20.80
N LEU A 199 -3.99 -1.72 19.48
CA LEU A 199 -3.87 -0.60 18.54
C LEU A 199 -5.09 0.31 18.61
N LEU A 200 -6.30 -0.26 18.62
CA LEU A 200 -7.54 0.50 18.72
C LEU A 200 -7.59 1.32 20.03
N LYS A 201 -7.23 0.70 21.16
CA LYS A 201 -7.12 1.37 22.48
C LYS A 201 -6.18 2.55 22.42
N ALA A 202 -4.97 2.34 21.89
CA ALA A 202 -3.97 3.38 21.75
C ALA A 202 -4.41 4.51 20.81
N SER A 203 -5.13 4.17 19.75
CA SER A 203 -5.61 5.11 18.71
C SER A 203 -6.64 6.10 19.26
N VAL A 204 -7.55 5.63 20.10
CA VAL A 204 -8.60 6.48 20.68
C VAL A 204 -8.08 7.41 21.78
N LYS A 205 -7.01 7.05 22.50
CA LYS A 205 -6.46 7.88 23.58
C LYS A 205 -5.61 9.07 23.11
N LYS A 206 -5.15 9.09 21.84
CA LYS A 206 -3.98 9.90 21.46
C LYS A 206 -4.27 11.15 20.62
N ASN A 207 -5.20 11.07 19.66
CA ASN A 207 -5.45 12.16 18.71
C ASN A 207 -6.88 12.06 18.14
N PRO A 208 -7.69 13.15 18.15
CA PRO A 208 -9.06 13.15 17.62
C PRO A 208 -9.20 12.74 16.15
N LEU A 209 -8.18 12.97 15.32
CA LEU A 209 -8.16 12.51 13.93
C LEU A 209 -7.98 10.99 13.85
N ILE A 210 -7.01 10.45 14.58
CA ILE A 210 -6.73 9.00 14.64
C ILE A 210 -7.93 8.26 15.25
N GLU A 211 -8.52 8.83 16.29
CA GLU A 211 -9.76 8.34 16.89
C GLU A 211 -10.89 8.23 15.86
N ARG A 212 -11.19 9.32 15.12
CA ARG A 212 -12.22 9.32 14.08
C ARG A 212 -11.97 8.24 13.03
N VAL A 213 -10.73 8.07 12.61
CA VAL A 213 -10.34 7.03 11.65
C VAL A 213 -10.56 5.63 12.23
N ALA A 214 -10.10 5.39 13.46
CA ALA A 214 -10.24 4.10 14.13
C ALA A 214 -11.71 3.72 14.36
N LEU A 215 -12.54 4.68 14.78
CA LEU A 215 -13.98 4.48 14.96
C LEU A 215 -14.67 4.21 13.62
N LYS A 216 -14.29 4.92 12.54
CA LYS A 216 -14.84 4.68 11.19
C LYS A 216 -14.56 3.25 10.72
N VAL A 217 -13.35 2.72 10.93
CA VAL A 217 -13.02 1.31 10.61
C VAL A 217 -13.88 0.36 11.43
N LEU A 218 -13.99 0.60 12.74
CA LEU A 218 -14.77 -0.27 13.63
C LEU A 218 -16.26 -0.30 13.28
N THR A 219 -16.88 0.86 13.00
CA THR A 219 -18.31 0.94 12.61
C THR A 219 -18.63 0.20 11.32
N LYS A 220 -17.69 0.14 10.38
CA LYS A 220 -17.83 -0.62 9.14
C LYS A 220 -17.59 -2.12 9.33
N SER A 221 -16.99 -2.54 10.43
CA SER A 221 -16.71 -3.95 10.70
C SER A 221 -17.92 -4.64 11.35
N ALA A 222 -18.15 -5.91 10.98
CA ALA A 222 -19.15 -6.75 11.64
C ALA A 222 -18.82 -7.04 13.12
N TYR A 223 -17.61 -6.69 13.57
CA TYR A 223 -17.08 -7.03 14.88
C TYR A 223 -17.19 -5.91 15.92
N SER A 224 -17.88 -4.81 15.59
CA SER A 224 -18.13 -3.70 16.52
C SER A 224 -18.68 -4.17 17.87
N LYS A 225 -19.67 -5.08 17.86
CA LYS A 225 -20.24 -5.67 19.09
C LYS A 225 -19.22 -6.48 19.90
N VAL A 226 -18.44 -7.34 19.24
CA VAL A 226 -17.41 -8.18 19.90
C VAL A 226 -16.35 -7.31 20.56
N VAL A 227 -15.94 -6.24 19.88
CA VAL A 227 -14.99 -5.27 20.44
C VAL A 227 -15.61 -4.55 21.63
N CYS A 228 -16.85 -4.08 21.53
CA CYS A 228 -17.55 -3.46 22.65
C CYS A 228 -17.61 -4.38 23.87
N ASP A 229 -17.96 -5.66 23.69
CA ASP A 229 -17.99 -6.64 24.77
C ASP A 229 -16.59 -6.86 25.37
N PHE A 230 -15.55 -6.89 24.54
CA PHE A 230 -14.17 -6.97 25.02
C PHE A 230 -13.77 -5.73 25.87
N TYR A 231 -14.22 -4.54 25.50
CA TYR A 231 -13.93 -3.32 26.26
C TYR A 231 -14.65 -3.26 27.60
N LYS A 232 -15.90 -3.76 27.67
CA LYS A 232 -16.64 -3.88 28.95
C LYS A 232 -15.88 -4.69 30.00
N LEU A 233 -15.09 -5.67 29.56
CA LEU A 233 -14.30 -6.52 30.44
C LEU A 233 -13.01 -5.87 30.94
N THR A 234 -12.65 -4.69 30.44
CA THR A 234 -11.33 -4.07 30.72
C THR A 234 -11.38 -2.77 31.51
N ASP A 235 -12.55 -2.37 32.03
CA ASP A 235 -12.84 -1.18 32.88
C ASP A 235 -12.37 0.19 32.37
N GLU A 236 -11.66 0.25 31.24
CA GLU A 236 -11.20 1.48 30.60
C GLU A 236 -11.93 1.69 29.27
N VAL A 237 -13.13 2.27 29.32
CA VAL A 237 -13.89 2.65 28.12
C VAL A 237 -13.75 4.16 27.89
N PRO A 238 -13.04 4.61 26.84
CA PRO A 238 -13.04 6.03 26.46
C PRO A 238 -14.47 6.51 26.17
N ASN A 239 -14.81 7.76 26.53
CA ASN A 239 -16.16 8.32 26.33
C ASN A 239 -16.70 8.20 24.91
N SER A 240 -15.82 8.20 23.90
CA SER A 240 -16.19 7.98 22.50
C SER A 240 -16.63 6.55 22.19
N PHE A 241 -16.09 5.56 22.89
CA PHE A 241 -16.59 4.18 22.83
C PHE A 241 -17.92 4.01 23.53
N THR A 242 -18.17 4.76 24.62
CA THR A 242 -19.45 4.72 25.33
C THR A 242 -20.60 5.05 24.39
N LYS A 243 -20.44 6.11 23.58
CA LYS A 243 -21.40 6.48 22.52
C LYS A 243 -21.55 5.41 21.44
N LEU A 244 -20.45 4.83 20.99
CA LEU A 244 -20.45 3.84 19.90
C LEU A 244 -21.04 2.50 20.33
N CYS A 245 -20.74 2.06 21.55
CA CYS A 245 -21.20 0.80 22.11
C CYS A 245 -22.59 0.91 22.77
N LYS A 246 -23.20 2.10 22.78
CA LYS A 246 -24.43 2.42 23.55
C LYS A 246 -24.31 1.92 25.00
N LEU A 247 -23.14 2.11 25.57
CA LEU A 247 -22.82 1.78 26.96
C LEU A 247 -23.23 2.91 27.89
#